data_AF-X1CKN5-F1
#
_entry.id   AF-X1CKN5-F1
#
_cell.length_a   1.000
_cell.length_b   1.000
_cell.length_c   1.000
_cell.angle_alpha   90.00
_cell.angle_beta   90.00
_cell.angle_gamma   90.00
#
_symmetry.space_group_name_H-M   'P 1'
#
loop_
_entity.id
_entity.type
_entity.pdbx_description
1 polymer ?
#
loop_
_entity_poly.entity_id
_entity_poly.type
_entity_poly.pdbx_seq_one_letter_code
_entity_poly.pdbx_strand_id
1 'polypeptide(L)'
;DKFDDQDKREFLRSYYACTTFMDAQVGRLLDALEETGQLDNTLIVFFGDHGYHLGENKWWNKVTLYEQGTRAPFIIAGNAVGKKGIKSDAMFEFIDIYPTMAELMNLKNTPDYLEGESFASVVDNPELPFKNEVYAVTKRDDKGSSGTLLI
;
A
#
# COMPACT_ATOMS: atom_id res chain seq x y z
N ASP A 1 -20.14 20.76 12.74
CA ASP A 1 -18.96 19.90 12.52
C ASP A 1 -18.54 19.39 13.90
N LYS A 2 -18.18 18.11 14.05
CA LYS A 2 -17.93 17.52 15.39
C LYS A 2 -16.61 17.97 16.02
N PHE A 3 -15.70 18.50 15.21
CA PHE A 3 -14.35 18.92 15.57
C PHE A 3 -14.18 20.40 15.21
N ASP A 4 -13.56 21.15 16.11
CA ASP A 4 -13.22 22.56 15.83
C ASP A 4 -11.90 22.67 15.03
N ASP A 5 -11.50 23.89 14.67
CA ASP A 5 -10.29 24.10 13.87
C ASP A 5 -9.00 23.78 14.64
N GLN A 6 -9.03 23.81 15.97
CA GLN A 6 -7.89 23.42 16.79
C GLN A 6 -7.74 21.89 16.78
N ASP A 7 -8.83 21.15 16.97
CA ASP A 7 -8.86 19.69 16.88
C ASP A 7 -8.28 19.22 15.54
N LYS A 8 -8.76 19.81 14.43
CA LYS A 8 -8.32 19.45 13.07
C LYS A 8 -6.82 19.67 12.86
N ARG A 9 -6.27 20.77 13.38
CA ARG A 9 -4.82 21.03 13.32
C ARG A 9 -4.03 20.04 14.16
N GLU A 10 -4.51 19.68 15.35
CA GLU A 10 -3.83 18.70 16.20
C GLU A 10 -3.89 17.29 15.61
N PHE A 11 -4.98 16.91 14.93
CA PHE A 11 -5.06 15.64 14.19
C PHE A 11 -4.04 15.57 13.06
N LEU A 12 -3.96 16.61 12.23
CA LEU A 12 -2.97 16.72 11.15
C LEU A 12 -1.54 16.66 11.70
N ARG A 13 -1.27 17.44 12.76
CA ARG A 13 0.03 17.45 13.43
C ARG A 13 0.41 16.06 13.94
N SER A 14 -0.52 15.37 14.59
CA SER A 14 -0.31 14.03 15.12
C SER A 14 -0.07 13.02 14.01
N TYR A 15 -0.84 13.08 12.92
CA TYR A 15 -0.68 12.21 11.77
C TYR A 15 0.72 12.37 11.15
N TYR A 16 1.14 13.61 10.88
CA TYR A 16 2.48 13.87 10.34
C TYR A 16 3.60 13.48 11.31
N ALA A 17 3.43 13.71 12.61
CA ALA A 17 4.40 13.26 13.61
C ALA A 17 4.56 11.74 13.62
N CYS A 18 3.46 10.99 13.52
CA CYS A 18 3.49 9.53 13.40
C CYS A 18 4.16 9.06 12.10
N THR A 19 3.87 9.72 10.96
CA THR A 19 4.53 9.41 9.68
C THR A 19 6.04 9.63 9.76
N THR A 20 6.48 10.79 10.27
CA THR A 20 7.91 11.09 10.46
C THR A 20 8.57 10.12 11.42
N PHE A 21 7.89 9.72 12.51
CA PHE A 21 8.43 8.74 13.43
C PHE A 21 8.60 7.36 12.77
N MET A 22 7.62 6.92 11.97
CA MET A 22 7.69 5.66 11.22
C MET A 22 8.82 5.68 10.19
N ASP A 23 8.99 6.78 9.45
CA ASP A 23 10.11 6.96 8.52
C ASP A 23 11.46 6.78 9.22
N ALA A 24 11.65 7.39 10.39
CA ALA A 24 12.85 7.18 11.21
C ALA A 24 13.01 5.72 11.67
N GLN A 25 11.92 4.97 11.92
CA GLN A 25 12.00 3.55 12.26
C GLN A 25 12.39 2.69 11.06
N VAL A 26 11.92 3.02 9.86
CA VAL A 26 12.34 2.36 8.62
C VAL A 26 13.84 2.58 8.41
N GLY A 27 14.34 3.81 8.58
CA GLY A 27 15.77 4.11 8.52
C GLY A 27 16.61 3.20 9.42
N ARG A 28 16.20 3.05 10.69
CA ARG A 28 16.89 2.15 11.64
C ARG A 28 16.91 0.68 11.20
N LEU A 29 15.84 0.20 10.55
CA LEU A 29 15.78 -1.16 10.04
C LEU A 29 16.73 -1.33 8.84
N LEU A 30 16.77 -0.34 7.94
CA LEU A 30 17.67 -0.35 6.79
C LEU A 30 19.14 -0.30 7.22
N ASP A 31 19.48 0.56 8.20
CA ASP A 31 20.82 0.64 8.78
C ASP A 31 21.25 -0.73 9.35
N ALA A 32 20.37 -1.40 10.09
CA ALA A 32 20.66 -2.72 10.64
C ALA A 32 20.85 -3.80 9.55
N LEU A 33 20.09 -3.74 8.45
CA LEU A 33 20.27 -4.63 7.30
C LEU A 33 21.60 -4.38 6.58
N GLU A 34 22.05 -3.12 6.50
CA GLU A 34 23.34 -2.75 5.93
C GLU A 34 24.50 -3.22 6.83
N GLU A 35 24.44 -2.93 8.13
CA GLU A 35 25.46 -3.32 9.12
C GLU A 35 25.66 -4.84 9.18
N THR A 36 24.60 -5.61 8.99
CA THR A 36 24.64 -7.08 8.99
C THR A 36 24.98 -7.68 7.62
N GLY A 37 25.15 -6.85 6.58
CA GLY A 37 25.43 -7.29 5.22
C GLY A 37 24.26 -8.01 4.54
N GLN A 38 23.03 -7.83 5.03
CA GLN A 38 21.83 -8.50 4.53
C GLN A 38 21.05 -7.68 3.50
N LEU A 39 21.31 -6.37 3.42
CA LEU A 39 20.55 -5.44 2.58
C LEU A 39 20.48 -5.90 1.11
N ASP A 40 21.61 -6.31 0.52
CA ASP A 40 21.66 -6.74 -0.89
C ASP A 40 20.91 -8.04 -1.19
N ASN A 41 20.65 -8.86 -0.17
CA ASN A 41 19.90 -10.11 -0.27
C ASN A 41 18.46 -9.99 0.26
N THR A 42 17.99 -8.76 0.51
CA THR A 42 16.66 -8.52 1.07
C THR A 42 15.75 -7.85 0.05
N LEU A 43 14.57 -8.44 -0.17
CA LEU A 43 13.47 -7.76 -0.85
C LEU A 43 12.68 -6.97 0.20
N ILE A 44 12.60 -5.66 0.02
CA ILE A 44 11.89 -4.75 0.92
C ILE A 44 10.55 -4.40 0.26
N VAL A 45 9.46 -4.66 0.97
CA VAL A 45 8.10 -4.29 0.57
C VAL A 45 7.51 -3.43 1.68
N PHE A 46 7.25 -2.16 1.39
CA PHE A 46 6.69 -1.20 2.34
C PHE A 46 5.34 -0.72 1.83
N PHE A 47 4.28 -0.91 2.61
CA PHE A 47 2.94 -0.48 2.23
C PHE A 47 2.04 -0.20 3.44
N GLY A 48 0.99 0.59 3.21
CA GLY A 48 -0.12 0.74 4.16
C GLY A 48 -1.28 -0.21 3.83
N ASP A 49 -2.05 -0.63 4.83
CA ASP A 49 -3.20 -1.52 4.66
C ASP A 49 -4.45 -0.80 4.11
N HIS A 50 -4.46 0.54 4.11
CA HIS A 50 -5.49 1.38 3.51
C HIS A 50 -5.01 2.85 3.45
N GLY A 51 -5.79 3.69 2.77
CA GLY A 51 -5.64 5.15 2.84
C GLY A 51 -6.32 5.76 4.09
N TYR A 52 -6.16 7.05 4.33
CA TYR A 52 -6.77 7.74 5.47
C TYR A 52 -7.26 9.15 5.10
N HIS A 53 -8.50 9.50 5.46
CA HIS A 53 -9.01 10.86 5.31
C HIS A 53 -8.53 11.75 6.47
N LEU A 54 -8.06 12.94 6.12
CA LEU A 54 -7.56 13.98 7.02
C LEU A 54 -8.46 15.23 6.98
N GLY A 55 -9.76 15.05 6.72
CA GLY A 55 -10.77 16.10 6.69
C GLY A 55 -11.36 16.38 5.31
N GLU A 56 -10.87 15.73 4.25
CA GLU A 56 -11.43 15.81 2.91
C GLU A 56 -12.91 15.42 2.93
N ASN A 57 -13.74 16.09 2.13
CA ASN A 57 -15.17 15.83 2.07
C ASN A 57 -15.90 15.86 3.43
N LYS A 58 -15.33 16.58 4.43
CA LYS A 58 -15.80 16.61 5.82
C LYS A 58 -15.79 15.22 6.50
N TRP A 59 -14.92 14.33 6.02
CA TRP A 59 -14.72 12.98 6.55
C TRP A 59 -13.35 12.87 7.19
N TRP A 60 -13.27 12.07 8.24
CA TRP A 60 -12.04 11.71 8.93
C TRP A 60 -12.01 10.19 9.05
N ASN A 61 -10.81 9.60 9.08
CA ASN A 61 -10.60 8.16 9.18
C ASN A 61 -10.81 7.40 7.85
N LYS A 62 -10.85 6.08 7.94
CA LYS A 62 -11.05 5.14 6.83
C LYS A 62 -12.53 4.73 6.71
N VAL A 63 -12.85 3.75 5.86
CA VAL A 63 -14.21 3.22 5.58
C VAL A 63 -15.02 4.07 4.57
N THR A 64 -14.38 4.40 3.45
CA THR A 64 -15.01 5.00 2.27
C THR A 64 -14.48 4.35 1.00
N LEU A 65 -15.21 4.49 -0.09
CA LEU A 65 -14.73 4.09 -1.41
C LEU A 65 -13.92 5.19 -2.13
N TYR A 66 -13.81 6.39 -1.57
CA TYR A 66 -12.94 7.41 -2.16
C TYR A 66 -11.48 6.95 -2.16
N GLU A 67 -10.72 7.43 -3.15
CA GLU A 67 -9.30 7.10 -3.34
C GLU A 67 -8.48 7.33 -2.05
N GLN A 68 -8.77 8.39 -1.29
CA GLN A 68 -8.12 8.66 0.00
C GLN A 68 -8.29 7.55 1.03
N GLY A 69 -9.35 6.73 0.93
CA GLY A 69 -9.57 5.59 1.82
C GLY A 69 -9.09 4.26 1.25
N THR A 70 -9.09 4.11 -0.08
CA THR A 70 -8.82 2.84 -0.76
C THR A 70 -7.41 2.71 -1.32
N ARG A 71 -6.72 3.82 -1.61
CA ARG A 71 -5.36 3.85 -2.11
C ARG A 71 -4.37 4.05 -0.96
N ALA A 72 -3.46 3.10 -0.79
CA ALA A 72 -2.38 3.19 0.19
C ALA A 72 -1.01 3.34 -0.51
N PRO A 73 0.02 3.86 0.20
CA PRO A 73 1.38 3.81 -0.33
C PRO A 73 1.83 2.36 -0.51
N PHE A 74 2.59 2.09 -1.57
CA PHE A 74 3.26 0.83 -1.82
C PHE A 74 4.62 1.11 -2.47
N ILE A 75 5.68 0.55 -1.90
CA ILE A 75 7.06 0.67 -2.36
C ILE A 75 7.68 -0.73 -2.33
N ILE A 76 8.34 -1.11 -3.42
CA ILE A 76 9.17 -2.30 -3.49
C ILE A 76 10.61 -1.89 -3.82
N ALA A 77 11.58 -2.44 -3.09
CA ALA A 77 12.99 -2.10 -3.20
C ALA A 77 13.89 -3.33 -2.95
N GLY A 78 15.12 -3.27 -3.44
CA GLY A 78 16.09 -4.37 -3.32
C GLY A 78 16.63 -4.78 -4.69
N ASN A 79 17.51 -5.78 -4.71
CA ASN A 79 18.18 -6.21 -5.94
C ASN A 79 17.30 -7.05 -6.88
N ALA A 80 16.17 -7.56 -6.40
CA ALA A 80 15.18 -8.24 -7.24
C ALA A 80 14.27 -7.27 -8.03
N VAL A 81 14.39 -5.96 -7.79
CA VAL A 81 13.66 -4.93 -8.56
C VAL A 81 14.51 -4.51 -9.75
N GLY A 82 13.94 -4.54 -10.95
CA GLY A 82 14.64 -4.25 -12.21
C GLY A 82 15.03 -2.77 -12.31
N LYS A 83 14.10 -1.92 -12.77
CA LYS A 83 14.33 -0.46 -12.80
C LYS A 83 14.02 0.17 -11.42
N LYS A 84 15.04 0.76 -10.79
CA LYS A 84 14.95 1.40 -9.45
C LYS A 84 14.68 2.90 -9.51
N GLY A 85 14.01 3.44 -8.50
CA GLY A 85 13.77 4.89 -8.37
C GLY A 85 12.72 5.45 -9.34
N ILE A 86 11.87 4.59 -9.90
CA ILE A 86 10.84 4.94 -10.86
C ILE A 86 9.45 4.67 -10.25
N LYS A 87 8.47 5.49 -10.62
CA LYS A 87 7.06 5.29 -10.27
C LYS A 87 6.37 4.44 -11.36
N SER A 88 5.54 3.49 -10.95
CA SER A 88 4.58 2.84 -11.85
C SER A 88 3.18 3.45 -11.72
N ASP A 89 2.45 3.49 -12.82
CA ASP A 89 1.02 3.81 -12.88
C ASP A 89 0.15 2.53 -13.05
N ALA A 90 0.76 1.34 -13.00
CA ALA A 90 0.04 0.07 -13.06
C ALA A 90 -0.91 -0.08 -11.87
N MET A 91 -2.13 -0.53 -12.15
CA MET A 91 -3.14 -0.80 -11.13
C MET A 91 -3.01 -2.23 -10.63
N PHE A 92 -2.99 -2.41 -9.31
CA PHE A 92 -2.98 -3.69 -8.63
C PHE A 92 -3.76 -3.60 -7.30
N GLU A 93 -4.09 -4.76 -6.73
CA GLU A 93 -4.84 -4.92 -5.49
C GLU A 93 -3.98 -5.62 -4.43
N PHE A 94 -4.31 -5.49 -3.14
CA PHE A 94 -3.52 -6.16 -2.11
C PHE A 94 -3.53 -7.69 -2.19
N ILE A 95 -4.54 -8.29 -2.82
CA ILE A 95 -4.58 -9.73 -3.09
C ILE A 95 -3.49 -10.18 -4.08
N ASP A 96 -2.96 -9.25 -4.88
CA ASP A 96 -1.89 -9.49 -5.86
C ASP A 96 -0.50 -9.55 -5.21
N ILE A 97 -0.36 -9.04 -3.98
CA ILE A 97 0.93 -9.02 -3.28
C ILE A 97 1.44 -10.43 -3.03
N TYR A 98 0.60 -11.33 -2.54
CA TYR A 98 1.00 -12.71 -2.23
C TYR A 98 1.52 -13.49 -3.46
N PRO A 99 0.77 -13.61 -4.58
CA PRO A 99 1.27 -14.30 -5.77
C PRO A 99 2.54 -13.63 -6.33
N THR A 100 2.64 -12.30 -6.26
CA THR A 100 3.86 -11.58 -6.68
C THR A 100 5.06 -11.95 -5.83
N MET A 101 4.92 -11.98 -4.50
CA MET A 101 6.01 -12.37 -3.60
C MET A 101 6.41 -13.83 -3.81
N ALA A 102 5.43 -14.72 -4.00
CA ALA A 102 5.70 -16.12 -4.27
C ALA A 102 6.51 -16.31 -5.57
N GLU A 103 6.17 -15.56 -6.63
CA GLU A 103 6.92 -15.58 -7.89
C GLU A 103 8.34 -15.02 -7.72
N LEU A 104 8.50 -13.83 -7.13
CA LEU A 104 9.81 -13.19 -6.92
C LEU A 104 10.74 -14.06 -6.05
N MET A 105 10.19 -14.81 -5.10
CA MET A 105 10.94 -15.74 -4.24
C MET A 105 11.10 -17.14 -4.84
N ASN A 106 10.62 -17.39 -6.07
CA ASN A 106 10.65 -18.69 -6.75
C ASN A 106 10.02 -19.84 -5.93
N LEU A 107 8.91 -19.56 -5.22
CA LEU A 107 8.17 -20.57 -4.48
C LEU A 107 7.41 -21.48 -5.45
N LYS A 108 7.46 -22.79 -5.22
CA LYS A 108 6.90 -23.80 -6.16
C LYS A 108 5.45 -24.20 -5.89
N ASN A 109 4.90 -23.83 -4.73
CA ASN A 109 3.62 -24.34 -4.22
C ASN A 109 2.65 -23.21 -3.89
N THR A 110 2.42 -22.32 -4.85
CA THR A 110 1.38 -21.30 -4.73
C THR A 110 0.00 -21.96 -4.91
N PRO A 111 -1.00 -21.67 -4.05
CA PRO A 111 -2.36 -22.18 -4.23
C PRO A 111 -2.97 -21.80 -5.59
N ASP A 112 -3.80 -22.69 -6.13
CA ASP A 112 -4.51 -22.50 -7.40
C ASP A 112 -5.81 -21.70 -7.27
N TYR A 113 -6.27 -21.47 -6.04
CA TYR A 113 -7.51 -20.73 -5.73
C TYR A 113 -7.28 -19.24 -5.42
N LEU A 114 -6.11 -18.69 -5.75
CA LEU A 114 -5.87 -17.26 -5.56
C LEU A 114 -6.69 -16.44 -6.55
N GLU A 115 -7.35 -15.41 -6.05
CA GLU A 115 -8.04 -14.41 -6.88
C GLU A 115 -7.08 -13.32 -7.38
N GLY A 116 -5.95 -13.14 -6.70
CA GLY A 116 -4.92 -12.20 -7.12
C GLY A 116 -3.99 -12.77 -8.18
N GLU A 117 -3.40 -11.88 -8.97
CA GLU A 117 -2.44 -12.20 -10.03
C GLU A 117 -1.07 -11.60 -9.68
N SER A 118 0.01 -12.20 -10.18
CA SER A 118 1.35 -11.65 -9.95
C SER A 118 1.63 -10.45 -10.86
N PHE A 119 2.10 -9.35 -10.29
CA PHE A 119 2.61 -8.18 -11.01
C PHE A 119 4.14 -8.15 -11.07
N ALA A 120 4.83 -9.30 -10.95
CA ALA A 120 6.30 -9.36 -10.96
C ALA A 120 6.91 -8.74 -12.24
N SER A 121 6.22 -8.80 -13.38
CA SER A 121 6.60 -8.12 -14.61
C SER A 121 6.67 -6.59 -14.46
N VAL A 122 5.77 -5.99 -13.68
CA VAL A 122 5.80 -4.55 -13.35
C VAL A 122 6.95 -4.23 -12.40
N VAL A 123 7.28 -5.15 -11.48
CA VAL A 123 8.43 -4.99 -10.58
C VAL A 123 9.75 -4.95 -11.37
N ASP A 124 9.86 -5.73 -12.45
CA ASP A 124 11.00 -5.67 -13.36
C ASP A 124 10.98 -4.41 -14.25
N ASN A 125 9.83 -4.13 -14.88
CA ASN A 125 9.64 -2.96 -15.74
C ASN A 125 8.38 -2.15 -15.34
N PRO A 126 8.55 -1.08 -14.53
CA PRO A 126 7.46 -0.25 -14.00
C PRO A 126 6.57 0.45 -15.04
N GLU A 127 6.99 0.47 -16.31
CA GLU A 127 6.23 1.05 -17.42
C GLU A 127 5.18 0.08 -18.01
N LEU A 128 5.24 -1.20 -17.65
CA LEU A 128 4.27 -2.18 -18.14
C LEU A 128 2.90 -1.99 -17.44
N PRO A 129 1.79 -2.15 -18.18
CA PRO A 129 0.47 -2.24 -17.55
C PRO A 129 0.32 -3.58 -16.82
N PHE A 130 -0.64 -3.65 -15.90
CA PHE A 130 -1.03 -4.90 -15.23
C PHE A 130 -2.54 -5.13 -15.35
N LYS A 131 -3.35 -4.60 -14.41
CA LYS A 131 -4.81 -4.61 -14.52
C LYS A 131 -5.33 -3.34 -15.17
N ASN A 132 -6.47 -3.45 -15.83
CA ASN A 132 -7.21 -2.30 -16.39
C ASN A 132 -8.21 -1.70 -15.39
N GLU A 133 -8.47 -2.41 -14.28
CA GLU A 133 -9.43 -2.04 -13.26
C GLU A 133 -9.08 -2.72 -11.94
N VAL A 134 -9.49 -2.12 -10.81
CA VAL A 134 -9.31 -2.66 -9.46
C VAL A 134 -10.55 -2.48 -8.61
N TYR A 135 -10.73 -3.38 -7.63
CA TYR A 135 -11.93 -3.46 -6.82
C TYR A 135 -11.65 -3.06 -5.37
N ALA A 136 -12.52 -2.22 -4.83
CA ALA A 136 -12.58 -1.93 -3.40
C ALA A 136 -14.00 -2.17 -2.88
N VAL A 137 -14.10 -2.89 -1.76
CA VAL A 137 -15.37 -3.22 -1.13
C VAL A 137 -15.38 -2.68 0.29
N THR A 138 -16.49 -2.05 0.67
CA THR A 138 -16.73 -1.66 2.06
C THR A 138 -18.13 -2.08 2.51
N LYS A 139 -18.23 -2.65 3.70
CA LYS A 139 -19.51 -2.99 4.34
C LYS A 139 -19.82 -1.93 5.41
N ARG A 140 -21.03 -1.38 5.37
CA ARG A 140 -21.59 -0.53 6.42
C ARG A 140 -22.77 -1.28 7.04
N ASP A 141 -22.85 -1.30 8.37
CA ASP A 141 -23.84 -2.09 9.12
C ASP A 141 -25.30 -1.75 8.75
N ASP A 142 -26.22 -2.67 9.13
CA ASP A 142 -27.60 -2.95 8.65
C ASP A 142 -28.64 -1.80 8.62
N LYS A 143 -28.23 -0.53 8.64
CA LYS A 143 -29.09 0.61 8.31
C LYS A 143 -28.74 1.33 7.00
N GLY A 144 -27.88 0.77 6.14
CA GLY A 144 -27.84 1.21 4.75
C GLY A 144 -26.56 0.94 3.97
N SER A 145 -26.70 0.09 2.95
CA SER A 145 -25.88 -0.09 1.74
C SER A 145 -24.44 -0.62 1.90
N SER A 146 -24.21 -1.82 1.34
CA SER A 146 -22.89 -2.25 0.87
C SER A 146 -22.53 -1.47 -0.38
N GLY A 147 -21.28 -1.03 -0.48
CA GLY A 147 -20.78 -0.33 -1.66
C GLY A 147 -19.55 -1.04 -2.21
N THR A 148 -19.55 -1.25 -3.52
CA THR A 148 -18.38 -1.68 -4.29
C THR A 148 -17.99 -0.52 -5.20
N LEU A 149 -16.72 -0.18 -5.22
CA LEU A 149 -16.16 0.72 -6.23
C LEU A 149 -15.24 -0.08 -7.13
N LEU A 150 -15.49 0.04 -8.42
CA LEU A 150 -14.58 -0.32 -9.48
C LEU A 150 -13.89 0.96 -9.92
N ILE A 151 -12.56 0.99 -9.85
CA ILE A 151 -11.73 2.09 -10.35
C ILE A 151 -11.08 1.64 -11.66
#